data_AF-A0A2E4AUI8-F1
#
_entry.id   AF-A0A2E4AUI8-F1
#
_cell.length_a   1.000
_cell.length_b   1.000
_cell.length_c   1.000
_cell.angle_alpha   90.00
_cell.angle_beta   90.00
_cell.angle_gamma   90.00
#
_symmetry.space_group_name_H-M   'P 1'
#
loop_
_entity.id
_entity.type
_entity.pdbx_description
1 polymer ?
#
loop_
_entity_poly.entity_id
_entity_poly.type
_entity_poly.pdbx_seq_one_letter_code
_entity_poly.pdbx_strand_id
1 'polypeptide(L)' 'MSPSDTADTPKITVSKEIIWHMTCGSCSYYWTVPTMSEADNPARRSWTCPLCATKSDAVEQDF' A
#
# COMPACT_ATOMS: atom_id res chain seq x y z
N MET A 1 11.57 48.62 -15.06
CA MET A 1 11.77 47.32 -14.36
C MET A 1 10.56 47.14 -13.47
N SER A 2 9.64 46.26 -13.85
CA SER A 2 8.46 45.95 -13.01
C SER A 2 8.76 44.70 -12.20
N PRO A 3 8.54 44.69 -10.87
CA PRO A 3 8.75 43.49 -10.08
C PRO A 3 7.55 42.56 -10.31
N SER A 4 7.81 41.43 -10.97
CA SER A 4 6.89 40.30 -11.03
C SER A 4 6.89 39.60 -9.67
N ASP A 5 6.12 40.10 -8.72
CA ASP A 5 5.84 39.42 -7.45
C ASP A 5 4.46 38.73 -7.53
N THR A 6 4.36 37.66 -8.30
CA THR A 6 3.31 36.66 -8.08
C THR A 6 3.78 35.79 -6.91
N ALA A 7 3.43 36.19 -5.69
CA ALA A 7 3.58 35.33 -4.53
C ALA A 7 2.80 34.04 -4.80
N ASP A 8 3.51 32.91 -4.93
CA ASP A 8 2.90 31.60 -5.14
C ASP A 8 1.96 31.30 -3.96
N THR A 9 0.65 31.36 -4.22
CA THR A 9 -0.36 30.99 -3.23
C THR A 9 -0.06 29.57 -2.73
N PRO A 10 0.00 29.34 -1.40
CA PRO A 10 0.27 28.01 -0.86
C PRO A 10 -0.77 27.01 -1.36
N LYS A 11 -0.31 25.85 -1.83
CA LYS A 11 -1.15 24.80 -2.39
C LYS A 11 -1.40 23.70 -1.36
N ILE A 12 -2.62 23.15 -1.37
CA ILE A 12 -2.98 21.95 -0.63
C ILE A 12 -2.57 20.73 -1.46
N THR A 13 -1.84 19.78 -0.86
CA THR A 13 -1.46 18.51 -1.48
C THR A 13 -2.32 17.38 -0.94
N VAL A 14 -2.80 16.50 -1.83
CA VAL A 14 -3.58 15.31 -1.48
C VAL A 14 -2.89 14.08 -2.04
N SER A 15 -2.92 12.97 -1.29
CA SER A 15 -2.36 11.69 -1.70
C SER A 15 -3.31 10.55 -1.34
N LYS A 16 -3.45 9.55 -2.22
CA LYS A 16 -4.29 8.36 -2.00
C LYS A 16 -3.42 7.18 -1.59
N GLU A 17 -3.75 6.57 -0.46
CA GLU A 17 -3.15 5.31 0.00
C GLU A 17 -4.16 4.17 -0.14
N ILE A 18 -3.67 2.99 -0.51
CA ILE A 18 -4.39 1.71 -0.55
C ILE A 18 -3.71 0.80 0.47
N ILE A 19 -4.49 0.24 1.39
CA ILE A 19 -3.99 -0.67 2.42
C ILE A 19 -4.55 -2.06 2.16
N TRP A 20 -3.67 -3.03 1.95
CA TRP A 20 -4.02 -4.44 1.81
C TRP A 20 -3.90 -5.15 3.15
N HIS A 21 -4.95 -5.87 3.53
CA HIS A 21 -5.00 -6.67 4.74
C HIS A 21 -4.56 -8.11 4.43
N MET A 22 -3.51 -8.57 5.12
CA MET A 22 -2.90 -9.87 4.90
C MET A 22 -3.08 -10.74 6.14
N THR A 23 -3.44 -12.01 5.94
CA THR A 23 -3.56 -12.99 7.02
C THR A 23 -2.82 -14.26 6.63
N CYS A 24 -1.92 -14.74 7.49
CA CYS A 24 -1.20 -15.98 7.25
C CYS A 24 -2.14 -17.18 7.45
N GLY A 25 -2.33 -18.00 6.42
CA GLY A 25 -3.11 -19.24 6.53
C GLY A 25 -2.51 -20.32 7.44
N SER A 26 -1.26 -20.16 7.91
CA SER A 26 -0.57 -21.14 8.76
C SER A 26 -0.55 -20.77 10.24
N CYS A 27 -0.26 -19.51 10.59
CA CYS A 27 -0.18 -19.06 11.99
C CYS A 27 -1.22 -18.01 12.37
N SER A 28 -2.12 -17.65 11.45
CA SER A 28 -3.15 -16.61 11.62
C SER A 28 -2.59 -15.21 11.93
N TYR A 29 -1.28 -14.99 11.80
CA TYR A 29 -0.70 -13.67 11.96
C TYR A 29 -1.22 -12.71 10.89
N TYR A 30 -1.62 -11.53 11.33
CA TYR A 30 -2.16 -10.47 10.49
C TYR A 30 -1.11 -9.36 10.30
N TRP A 31 -1.00 -8.85 9.08
CA TRP A 31 -0.21 -7.66 8.77
C TRP A 31 -0.85 -6.86 7.63
N THR A 32 -0.32 -5.66 7.38
CA THR A 32 -0.80 -4.82 6.28
C THR A 32 0.32 -4.48 5.31
N VAL A 33 -0.06 -4.25 4.05
CA VAL A 33 0.84 -3.77 3.01
C VAL A 33 0.23 -2.50 2.40
N PRO A 34 0.77 -1.31 2.72
CA PRO A 34 0.33 -0.07 2.11
C PRO A 34 0.97 0.15 0.74
N THR A 35 0.23 0.76 -0.18
CA THR A 35 0.74 1.20 -1.49
C THR A 35 0.01 2.46 -1.96
N MET A 36 0.70 3.29 -2.74
CA MET A 36 0.11 4.44 -3.44
C MET A 36 -0.27 4.08 -4.89
N SER A 37 0.11 2.89 -5.36
CA SER A 37 -0.06 2.43 -6.74
C SER A 37 -1.23 1.46 -6.85
N GLU A 38 -2.25 1.81 -7.62
CA GLU A 38 -3.40 0.93 -7.87
C GLU A 38 -3.02 -0.34 -8.66
N ALA A 39 -1.91 -0.30 -9.38
CA ALA A 39 -1.39 -1.45 -10.11
C ALA A 39 -0.66 -2.46 -9.20
N ASP A 40 -0.25 -2.05 -7.99
CA ASP A 40 0.38 -2.95 -7.02
C ASP A 40 -0.70 -3.71 -6.25
N ASN A 41 -0.98 -4.94 -6.71
CA ASN A 41 -1.86 -5.89 -6.05
C ASN A 41 -1.03 -7.00 -5.37
N PRO A 42 -0.88 -6.99 -4.04
CA PRO A 42 -0.28 -8.06 -3.23
C PRO A 42 -0.79 -9.48 -3.49
N ALA A 43 -2.02 -9.67 -3.97
CA ALA A 43 -2.56 -10.98 -4.33
C ALA A 43 -1.88 -11.61 -5.56
N ARG A 44 -1.09 -10.85 -6.32
CA ARG A 44 -0.41 -11.33 -7.55
C ARG A 44 1.05 -11.76 -7.34
N ARG A 45 1.47 -11.97 -6.08
CA ARG A 45 2.85 -12.38 -5.73
C ARG A 45 2.90 -13.32 -4.52
N SER A 46 4.00 -14.04 -4.37
CA SER A 46 4.29 -14.85 -3.20
C SER A 46 4.80 -14.02 -2.03
N TRP A 47 4.46 -14.45 -0.82
CA TRP A 47 4.83 -13.79 0.43
C TRP A 47 5.54 -14.76 1.38
N THR A 48 6.38 -14.20 2.24
CA THR A 48 6.90 -14.88 3.43
C THR A 48 6.21 -14.27 4.64
N CYS A 49 5.54 -15.09 5.45
CA CYS A 49 4.94 -14.65 6.69
C CYS A 49 6.03 -14.06 7.62
N PRO A 50 5.86 -12.82 8.11
CA PRO A 50 6.87 -12.19 8.95
C PRO A 50 7.01 -12.82 10.35
N LEU A 51 6.00 -13.58 10.79
CA LEU A 51 6.04 -14.24 12.10
C LEU A 51 6.60 -15.67 12.02
N CYS A 52 6.02 -16.52 11.17
CA CYS A 52 6.35 -17.96 11.15
C CYS A 52 7.19 -18.40 9.94
N ALA A 53 7.61 -17.47 9.09
CA ALA A 53 8.40 -17.72 7.89
C ALA A 53 7.74 -18.63 6.81
N THR A 54 6.46 -18.99 6.97
CA THR A 54 5.71 -19.73 5.93
C THR A 54 5.70 -18.95 4.63
N LYS A 55 6.07 -19.61 3.52
CA LYS A 55 6.04 -19.05 2.18
C LYS A 55 4.81 -19.56 1.42
N SER A 56 4.03 -18.66 0.85
CA SER A 56 2.83 -19.01 0.09
C SER A 56 2.49 -17.91 -0.91
N ASP A 57 1.81 -18.29 -1.99
CA ASP A 57 1.08 -17.33 -2.81
C ASP A 57 -0.06 -16.70 -2.01
N ALA A 58 -0.35 -15.43 -2.30
CA ALA A 58 -1.51 -14.75 -1.75
C ALA A 58 -2.75 -15.07 -2.59
N VAL A 59 -3.91 -15.12 -1.92
CA VAL A 59 -5.21 -15.33 -2.55
C VAL A 59 -6.11 -14.18 -2.11
N GLU A 60 -6.77 -13.55 -3.07
CA GLU A 60 -7.75 -12.49 -2.79
C GLU A 60 -9.01 -13.14 -2.19
N GLN A 61 -9.55 -12.56 -1.12
CA GLN A 61 -10.79 -13.07 -0.53
C GLN A 61 -11.97 -12.59 -1.37
N ASP A 62 -12.73 -13.52 -1.95
CA ASP A 62 -14.01 -13.22 -2.57
C ASP A 62 -15.02 -12.88 -1.46
N PHE A 63 -15.73 -11.75 -1.60
CA PHE A 63 -16.82 -11.31 -0.73
C PHE A 63 -18.18 -11.53 -1.40
#